data_AF-A0A2V7HIU0-F1
#
_entry.id   AF-A0A2V7HIU0-F1
#
_cell.length_a   1.000
_cell.length_b   1.000
_cell.length_c   1.000
_cell.angle_alpha   90.00
_cell.angle_beta   90.00
_cell.angle_gamma   90.00
#
_symmetry.space_group_name_H-M   'P 1'
#
loop_
_entity.id
_entity.type
_entity.pdbx_description
1 polymer ?
#
loop_
_entity_poly.entity_id
_entity_poly.type
_entity_poly.pdbx_seq_one_letter_code
_entity_poly.pdbx_strand_id
1 'polypeptide(L)'
;MVSVFAERYAQACRRHPDLVAVHESPNGDIALVLRHTLVPLPEEHVEWRRATRAAARDALDDLRGAGFEGTVVVAQWLPVPRLARIFDSWPRRWEGDSARAAQLRRVVRQLAADERFLAWRTTEHRRLRSPGLRTSASVGRWYTAMAPLWLRLQPEVRRQLVLQTHAWIIERVQASDTCPPLADDLSPDGALAHRLERLVPPDERARWRPWIDVVLAKLGGALERAPERRDRRWLRSLFLVAYDAPPPVGQGAILRAL
;
A
#
# COMPACT_ATOMS: atom_id res chain seq x y z
N MET A 1 -39.20 1.35 -7.08
CA MET A 1 -39.49 0.19 -6.21
C MET A 1 -39.19 0.62 -4.79
N VAL A 2 -40.22 0.88 -3.97
CA VAL A 2 -40.04 1.34 -2.58
C VAL A 2 -39.65 0.11 -1.77
N SER A 3 -38.37 -0.05 -1.44
CA SER A 3 -38.01 -1.13 -0.53
C SER A 3 -38.40 -0.71 0.90
N VAL A 4 -39.46 -1.36 1.37
CA VAL A 4 -39.99 -1.23 2.72
C VAL A 4 -39.16 -2.16 3.57
N PHE A 5 -38.00 -1.69 4.04
CA PHE A 5 -37.34 -2.37 5.14
C PHE A 5 -38.31 -2.35 6.32
N ALA A 6 -38.96 -3.49 6.56
CA ALA A 6 -40.07 -3.56 7.48
C ALA A 6 -39.62 -3.22 8.91
N GLU A 7 -40.47 -2.54 9.67
CA GLU A 7 -40.18 -2.14 11.06
C GLU A 7 -39.75 -3.33 11.94
N ARG A 8 -40.28 -4.53 11.65
CA ARG A 8 -39.88 -5.79 12.31
C ARG A 8 -38.39 -6.12 12.13
N TYR A 9 -37.79 -5.80 10.98
CA TYR A 9 -36.36 -6.00 10.74
C TYR A 9 -35.52 -4.97 11.49
N ALA A 10 -35.99 -3.72 11.56
CA ALA A 10 -35.34 -2.70 12.37
C ALA A 10 -35.34 -3.07 13.86
N GLN A 11 -36.43 -3.64 14.37
CA GLN A 11 -36.51 -4.15 15.73
C GLN A 11 -35.55 -5.33 15.99
N ALA A 12 -35.41 -6.25 15.02
CA ALA A 12 -34.41 -7.32 15.10
C ALA A 12 -32.98 -6.74 15.17
N CYS A 13 -32.66 -5.80 14.27
CA CYS A 13 -31.34 -5.15 14.25
C CYS A 13 -30.98 -4.45 15.57
N ARG A 14 -31.95 -3.81 16.25
CA ARG A 14 -31.73 -3.12 17.54
C ARG A 14 -31.21 -4.04 18.66
N ARG A 15 -31.43 -5.36 18.57
CA ARG A 15 -30.95 -6.31 19.59
C ARG A 15 -29.45 -6.58 19.51
N HIS A 16 -28.79 -6.16 18.44
CA HIS A 16 -27.39 -6.48 18.18
C HIS A 16 -26.51 -5.23 18.27
N PRO A 17 -25.81 -5.00 19.40
CA PRO A 17 -24.93 -3.84 19.56
C PRO A 17 -23.73 -3.86 18.61
N ASP A 18 -23.38 -5.04 18.09
CA ASP A 18 -22.31 -5.20 17.12
C ASP A 18 -22.71 -4.80 15.69
N LEU A 19 -24.00 -4.63 15.41
CA LEU A 19 -24.50 -4.20 14.12
C LEU A 19 -24.63 -2.67 14.12
N VAL A 20 -23.91 -1.99 13.21
CA VAL A 20 -23.89 -0.52 13.16
C VAL A 20 -24.76 0.04 12.04
N ALA A 21 -24.93 -0.70 10.94
CA ALA A 21 -25.80 -0.32 9.85
C ALA A 21 -26.25 -1.52 9.01
N VAL A 22 -27.38 -1.37 8.32
CA VAL A 22 -27.85 -2.28 7.27
C VAL A 22 -28.09 -1.49 5.99
N HIS A 23 -27.48 -1.95 4.90
CA HIS A 23 -27.70 -1.43 3.56
C HIS A 23 -28.48 -2.45 2.74
N GLU A 24 -29.37 -1.99 1.86
CA GLU A 24 -30.19 -2.86 1.02
C GLU A 24 -29.89 -2.63 -0.46
N SER A 25 -29.76 -3.73 -1.20
CA SER A 25 -29.57 -3.73 -2.63
C SER A 25 -30.88 -3.43 -3.36
N PRO A 26 -30.82 -2.99 -4.62
CA PRO A 26 -32.03 -2.89 -5.45
C PRO A 26 -32.79 -4.22 -5.62
N ASN A 27 -32.12 -5.36 -5.39
CA ASN A 27 -32.70 -6.70 -5.50
C ASN A 27 -33.23 -7.25 -4.16
N GLY A 28 -33.18 -6.46 -3.07
CA GLY A 28 -33.64 -6.87 -1.75
C GLY A 28 -32.62 -7.69 -0.92
N ASP A 29 -31.38 -7.81 -1.41
CA ASP A 29 -30.28 -8.36 -0.60
C ASP A 29 -29.83 -7.33 0.43
N ILE A 30 -29.37 -7.76 1.60
CA ILE A 30 -28.88 -6.84 2.62
C ILE A 30 -27.39 -7.05 2.92
N ALA A 31 -26.72 -5.94 3.20
CA ALA A 31 -25.36 -5.92 3.71
C ALA A 31 -25.38 -5.50 5.18
N LEU A 32 -24.93 -6.40 6.06
CA LEU A 32 -24.72 -6.12 7.48
C LEU A 32 -23.37 -5.45 7.65
N VAL A 33 -23.37 -4.29 8.30
CA VAL A 33 -22.16 -3.58 8.68
C VAL A 33 -21.97 -3.76 10.17
N LEU A 34 -20.93 -4.51 10.55
CA LEU A 34 -20.60 -4.70 11.96
C LEU A 34 -19.68 -3.58 12.47
N ARG A 35 -19.57 -3.43 13.78
CA ARG A 35 -18.68 -2.46 14.42
C ARG A 35 -17.20 -2.78 14.25
N HIS A 36 -16.87 -4.04 13.96
CA HIS A 36 -15.50 -4.55 13.84
C HIS A 36 -14.71 -3.82 12.74
N THR A 37 -13.38 -3.78 12.90
CA THR A 37 -12.48 -3.21 11.87
C THR A 37 -12.68 -3.90 10.52
N LEU A 38 -12.51 -3.16 9.43
CA LEU A 38 -12.59 -3.69 8.07
C LEU A 38 -11.25 -4.26 7.60
N VAL A 39 -10.15 -3.89 8.27
CA VAL A 39 -8.79 -4.31 7.97
C VAL A 39 -8.15 -4.75 9.28
N PRO A 40 -8.35 -6.01 9.70
CA PRO A 40 -7.69 -6.54 10.90
C PRO A 40 -6.19 -6.71 10.66
N LEU A 41 -5.40 -6.63 11.72
CA LEU A 41 -3.99 -7.03 11.65
C LEU A 41 -3.90 -8.56 11.46
N PRO A 42 -2.83 -9.09 10.84
CA PRO A 42 -2.67 -10.53 10.62
C PRO A 42 -2.82 -11.37 11.89
N GLU A 43 -2.23 -10.89 12.99
CA GLU A 43 -2.29 -11.50 14.32
C GLU A 43 -3.70 -11.51 14.93
N GLU A 44 -4.55 -10.54 14.57
CA GLU A 44 -5.92 -10.42 15.07
C GLU A 44 -6.93 -11.20 14.22
N HIS A 45 -6.53 -11.68 13.04
CA HIS A 45 -7.46 -12.14 12.01
C HIS A 45 -8.30 -13.35 12.43
N VAL A 46 -7.75 -14.25 13.24
CA VAL A 46 -8.48 -15.43 13.74
C VAL A 46 -9.62 -15.00 14.67
N GLU A 47 -9.30 -14.14 15.65
CA GLU A 47 -10.29 -13.67 16.62
C GLU A 47 -11.30 -12.74 15.97
N TRP A 48 -10.85 -11.82 15.12
CA TRP A 48 -11.71 -10.98 14.30
C TRP A 48 -12.70 -11.79 13.46
N ARG A 49 -12.25 -12.87 12.81
CA ARG A 49 -13.12 -13.73 12.01
C ARG A 49 -14.13 -14.48 12.87
N ARG A 50 -13.73 -14.92 14.07
CA ARG A 50 -14.63 -15.58 15.02
C ARG A 50 -15.71 -14.62 15.52
N ALA A 51 -15.31 -13.44 15.99
CA ALA A 51 -16.22 -12.42 16.52
C ALA A 51 -17.19 -11.89 15.45
N THR A 52 -16.69 -11.54 14.26
CA THR A 52 -17.56 -11.08 13.15
C THR A 52 -18.54 -12.16 12.69
N ARG A 53 -18.14 -13.45 12.73
CA ARG A 53 -19.04 -14.55 12.37
C ARG A 53 -20.10 -14.82 13.42
N ALA A 54 -19.77 -14.72 14.71
CA ALA A 54 -20.75 -14.83 15.79
C ALA A 54 -21.79 -13.71 15.67
N ALA A 55 -21.34 -12.45 15.65
CA ALA A 55 -22.24 -11.29 15.54
C ALA A 55 -23.11 -11.32 14.27
N ALA A 56 -22.55 -11.72 13.13
CA ALA A 56 -23.30 -11.83 11.89
C ALA A 56 -24.34 -12.96 11.93
N ARG A 57 -24.04 -14.08 12.59
CA ARG A 57 -24.99 -15.20 12.75
C ARG A 57 -26.14 -14.80 13.64
N ASP A 58 -25.85 -14.22 14.81
CA ASP A 58 -26.89 -13.80 15.76
C ASP A 58 -27.84 -12.79 15.09
N ALA A 59 -27.30 -11.79 14.38
CA ALA A 59 -28.10 -10.82 13.64
C ALA A 59 -28.89 -11.46 12.49
N LEU A 60 -28.31 -12.44 11.79
CA LEU A 60 -28.99 -13.15 10.72
C LEU A 60 -30.14 -14.00 11.27
N ASP A 61 -29.93 -14.75 12.34
CA ASP A 61 -30.93 -15.63 12.95
C ASP A 61 -32.15 -14.82 13.42
N ASP A 62 -31.93 -13.66 14.03
CA ASP A 62 -33.00 -12.74 14.42
C ASP A 62 -33.74 -12.13 13.21
N LEU A 63 -33.02 -11.79 12.14
CA LEU A 63 -33.64 -11.33 10.89
C LEU A 63 -34.45 -12.44 10.21
N ARG A 64 -33.96 -13.68 10.22
CA ARG A 64 -34.69 -14.86 9.72
C ARG A 64 -35.93 -15.11 10.57
N GLY A 65 -35.82 -15.02 11.90
CA GLY A 65 -36.95 -15.12 12.82
C GLY A 65 -38.00 -14.01 12.61
N ALA A 66 -37.57 -12.83 12.15
CA ALA A 66 -38.47 -11.74 11.74
C ALA A 66 -39.05 -11.92 10.31
N GLY A 67 -38.71 -13.01 9.61
CA GLY A 67 -39.23 -13.36 8.28
C GLY A 67 -38.46 -12.77 7.11
N PHE A 68 -37.17 -12.41 7.27
CA PHE A 68 -36.33 -12.00 6.15
C PHE A 68 -35.89 -13.22 5.32
N GLU A 69 -36.19 -13.22 4.02
CA GLU A 69 -35.88 -14.35 3.13
C GLU A 69 -34.70 -14.10 2.17
N GLY A 70 -34.29 -12.84 1.99
CA GLY A 70 -33.25 -12.46 1.03
C GLY A 70 -31.82 -12.93 1.36
N THR A 71 -30.86 -12.57 0.50
CA THR A 71 -29.44 -12.87 0.73
C THR A 71 -28.85 -11.86 1.71
N VAL A 72 -27.96 -12.35 2.58
CA VAL A 72 -27.20 -11.52 3.52
C VAL A 72 -25.72 -11.61 3.22
N VAL A 73 -25.08 -10.44 3.09
CA VAL A 73 -23.62 -10.32 3.03
C VAL A 73 -23.10 -9.56 4.24
N VAL A 74 -21.95 -9.96 4.75
CA VAL A 74 -21.28 -9.27 5.85
C VAL A 74 -20.21 -8.37 5.27
N ALA A 75 -20.35 -7.06 5.49
CA ALA A 75 -19.49 -6.04 4.93
C ALA A 75 -18.00 -6.33 5.20
N GLN A 76 -17.66 -6.73 6.43
CA GLN A 76 -16.32 -7.06 6.89
C GLN A 76 -15.62 -8.17 6.06
N TRP A 77 -16.35 -9.01 5.35
CA TRP A 77 -15.77 -10.12 4.57
C TRP A 77 -15.66 -9.82 3.08
N LEU A 78 -16.12 -8.64 2.65
CA LEU A 78 -16.11 -8.24 1.26
C LEU A 78 -14.82 -7.47 0.92
N PRO A 79 -14.33 -7.60 -0.32
CA PRO A 79 -13.21 -6.77 -0.77
C PRO A 79 -13.62 -5.29 -0.82
N VAL A 80 -12.65 -4.41 -0.57
CA VAL A 80 -12.84 -2.94 -0.50
C VAL A 80 -13.62 -2.35 -1.67
N PRO A 81 -13.39 -2.73 -2.95
CA PRO A 81 -14.17 -2.18 -4.07
C PRO A 81 -15.66 -2.50 -3.99
N ARG A 82 -16.01 -3.69 -3.45
CA ARG A 82 -17.41 -4.09 -3.28
C ARG A 82 -18.04 -3.35 -2.11
N LEU A 83 -17.30 -3.15 -1.02
CA LEU A 83 -17.73 -2.32 0.11
C LEU A 83 -18.02 -0.88 -0.30
N ALA A 84 -17.12 -0.27 -1.07
CA ALA A 84 -17.29 1.10 -1.55
C ALA A 84 -18.58 1.24 -2.38
N ARG A 85 -18.83 0.28 -3.28
CA ARG A 85 -20.08 0.24 -4.06
C ARG A 85 -21.31 0.14 -3.16
N ILE A 86 -21.31 -0.73 -2.14
CA ILE A 86 -22.43 -0.85 -1.21
C ILE A 86 -22.68 0.50 -0.51
N PHE A 87 -21.63 1.13 0.05
CA PHE A 87 -21.78 2.40 0.76
C PHE A 87 -22.16 3.59 -0.12
N ASP A 88 -21.92 3.53 -1.42
CA ASP A 88 -22.27 4.62 -2.35
C ASP A 88 -23.59 4.37 -3.08
N SER A 89 -24.02 3.11 -3.27
CA SER A 89 -25.18 2.78 -4.11
C SER A 89 -26.34 2.07 -3.40
N TRP A 90 -26.11 1.42 -2.26
CA TRP A 90 -27.17 0.73 -1.53
C TRP A 90 -27.77 1.66 -0.47
N PRO A 91 -29.08 1.97 -0.52
CA PRO A 91 -29.73 2.76 0.51
C PRO A 91 -29.50 2.16 1.90
N ARG A 92 -29.13 3.01 2.86
CA ARG A 92 -29.05 2.62 4.26
C ARG A 92 -30.47 2.53 4.83
N ARG A 93 -30.85 1.36 5.32
CA ARG A 93 -32.19 1.06 5.84
C ARG A 93 -32.28 1.09 7.35
N TRP A 94 -31.17 0.81 8.01
CA TRP A 94 -31.07 0.84 9.45
C TRP A 94 -29.69 1.33 9.88
N GLU A 95 -29.63 2.05 10.99
CA GLU A 95 -28.41 2.58 11.59
C GLU A 95 -28.55 2.53 13.12
N GLY A 96 -27.62 1.84 13.78
CA GLY A 96 -27.56 1.74 15.25
C GLY A 96 -26.49 2.63 15.86
N ASP A 97 -25.37 2.81 15.16
CA ASP A 97 -24.26 3.68 15.59
C ASP A 97 -23.78 4.51 14.39
N SER A 98 -24.27 5.75 14.31
CA SER A 98 -24.00 6.65 13.20
C SER A 98 -22.55 7.12 13.15
N ALA A 99 -21.92 7.32 14.30
CA ALA A 99 -20.52 7.72 14.40
C ALA A 99 -19.60 6.61 13.87
N ARG A 100 -19.82 5.38 14.31
CA ARG A 100 -19.03 4.23 13.84
C ARG A 100 -19.32 3.90 12.38
N ALA A 101 -20.57 3.96 11.93
CA ALA A 101 -20.92 3.76 10.53
C ALA A 101 -20.24 4.79 9.61
N ALA A 102 -20.24 6.07 10.00
CA ALA A 102 -19.54 7.14 9.27
C ALA A 102 -18.02 6.91 9.24
N GLN A 103 -17.43 6.49 10.37
CA GLN A 103 -16.01 6.16 10.44
C GLN A 103 -15.63 5.02 9.49
N LEU A 104 -16.38 3.91 9.50
CA LEU A 104 -16.14 2.77 8.61
C LEU A 104 -16.28 3.17 7.13
N ARG A 105 -17.29 3.99 6.80
CA ARG A 105 -17.48 4.51 5.45
C ARG A 105 -16.28 5.36 4.99
N ARG A 106 -15.75 6.22 5.86
CA ARG A 106 -14.56 7.03 5.57
C ARG A 106 -13.34 6.15 5.29
N VAL A 107 -13.12 5.11 6.11
CA VAL A 107 -12.01 4.16 5.93
C VAL A 107 -12.13 3.44 4.58
N VAL A 108 -13.31 2.91 4.22
CA VAL A 108 -13.52 2.26 2.91
C VAL A 108 -13.23 3.20 1.76
N ARG A 109 -13.70 4.45 1.83
CA ARG A 109 -13.46 5.44 0.77
C ARG A 109 -11.98 5.74 0.58
N GLN A 110 -11.23 5.85 1.68
CA GLN A 110 -9.78 6.04 1.62
C GLN A 110 -9.10 4.82 0.98
N LEU A 111 -9.39 3.62 1.47
CA LEU A 111 -8.81 2.38 0.93
C LEU A 111 -9.14 2.18 -0.55
N ALA A 112 -10.37 2.49 -0.96
CA ALA A 112 -10.79 2.41 -2.36
C ALA A 112 -10.12 3.50 -3.24
N ALA A 113 -9.79 4.66 -2.68
CA ALA A 113 -8.99 5.67 -3.37
C ALA A 113 -7.54 5.20 -3.53
N ASP A 114 -6.96 4.63 -2.48
CA ASP A 114 -5.59 4.09 -2.49
C ASP A 114 -5.46 2.92 -3.47
N GLU A 115 -6.40 1.98 -3.47
CA GLU A 115 -6.42 0.87 -4.44
C GLU A 115 -6.55 1.38 -5.89
N ARG A 116 -7.41 2.37 -6.14
CA ARG A 116 -7.53 2.99 -7.48
C ARG A 116 -6.24 3.68 -7.88
N PHE A 117 -5.59 4.39 -6.97
CA PHE A 117 -4.30 5.04 -7.21
C PHE A 117 -3.21 4.01 -7.51
N LEU A 118 -3.12 2.92 -6.74
CA LEU A 118 -2.16 1.84 -6.96
C LEU A 118 -2.43 1.09 -8.27
N ALA A 119 -3.70 0.83 -8.59
CA ALA A 119 -4.10 0.22 -9.86
C ALA A 119 -3.74 1.12 -11.03
N TRP A 120 -4.08 2.42 -10.95
CA TRP A 120 -3.70 3.43 -11.93
C TRP A 120 -2.18 3.47 -12.12
N ARG A 121 -1.41 3.57 -11.04
CA ARG A 121 0.06 3.56 -11.08
C ARG A 121 0.61 2.29 -11.72
N THR A 122 0.02 1.13 -11.44
CA THR A 122 0.41 -0.15 -12.03
C THR A 122 0.07 -0.21 -13.53
N THR A 123 -1.08 0.32 -13.93
CA THR A 123 -1.47 0.41 -15.35
C THR A 123 -0.63 1.43 -16.11
N GLU A 124 -0.27 2.54 -15.47
CA GLU A 124 0.58 3.57 -16.05
C GLU A 124 2.00 3.04 -16.23
N HIS A 125 2.56 2.36 -15.23
CA HIS A 125 3.80 1.60 -15.38
C HIS A 125 3.73 0.49 -16.45
N ARG A 126 2.55 -0.06 -16.75
CA ARG A 126 2.37 -1.06 -17.81
C ARG A 126 2.23 -0.43 -19.19
N ARG A 127 1.64 0.76 -19.30
CA ARG A 127 1.53 1.53 -20.55
C ARG A 127 2.86 2.14 -20.95
N LEU A 128 3.65 2.57 -19.97
CA LEU A 128 5.02 3.04 -20.13
C LEU A 128 6.03 1.90 -20.36
N ARG A 129 5.58 0.62 -20.40
CA ARG A 129 6.42 -0.53 -20.77
C ARG A 129 6.33 -0.79 -22.27
N SER A 130 7.38 -0.46 -22.99
CA SER A 130 7.59 -0.95 -24.35
C SER A 130 7.76 -2.49 -24.37
N PRO A 131 7.33 -3.20 -25.43
CA PRO A 131 7.30 -4.69 -25.46
C PRO A 131 8.66 -5.41 -25.37
N GLY A 132 9.78 -4.68 -25.24
CA GLY A 132 11.14 -5.22 -25.39
C GLY A 132 11.80 -5.80 -24.14
N LEU A 133 11.35 -5.47 -22.92
CA LEU A 133 12.07 -5.88 -21.71
C LEU A 133 11.25 -6.84 -20.83
N ARG A 134 11.55 -8.12 -21.00
CA ARG A 134 11.19 -9.21 -20.06
C ARG A 134 11.85 -8.97 -18.70
N THR A 135 11.28 -8.11 -17.86
CA THR A 135 11.56 -8.16 -16.41
C THR A 135 11.14 -9.55 -15.91
N SER A 136 12.12 -10.41 -15.63
CA SER A 136 11.84 -11.74 -15.08
C SER A 136 11.17 -11.57 -13.72
N ALA A 137 9.97 -12.14 -13.54
CA ALA A 137 9.24 -12.19 -12.26
C ALA A 137 10.10 -12.64 -11.04
N SER A 138 11.26 -13.24 -11.28
CA SER A 138 12.26 -13.62 -10.27
C SER A 138 12.99 -12.44 -9.59
N VAL A 139 13.17 -11.29 -10.27
CA VAL A 139 13.85 -10.13 -9.68
C VAL A 139 12.90 -9.34 -8.76
N GLY A 140 11.64 -9.19 -9.18
CA GLY A 140 10.61 -8.56 -8.33
C GLY A 140 10.40 -9.32 -7.02
N ARG A 141 10.27 -10.65 -7.07
CA ARG A 141 10.17 -11.48 -5.85
C ARG A 141 11.40 -11.36 -4.94
N TRP A 142 12.60 -11.35 -5.53
CA TRP A 142 13.84 -11.17 -4.76
C TRP A 142 13.90 -9.79 -4.08
N TYR A 143 13.51 -8.72 -4.80
CA TYR A 143 13.48 -7.37 -4.25
C TYR A 143 12.48 -7.25 -3.10
N THR A 144 11.28 -7.82 -3.23
CA THR A 144 10.30 -7.85 -2.13
C THR A 144 10.83 -8.62 -0.92
N ALA A 145 11.56 -9.71 -1.14
CA ALA A 145 12.20 -10.46 -0.05
C ALA A 145 13.29 -9.64 0.69
N MET A 146 13.87 -8.61 0.05
CA MET A 146 14.79 -7.69 0.70
C MET A 146 14.12 -6.66 1.63
N ALA A 147 12.78 -6.55 1.65
CA ALA A 147 12.05 -5.56 2.46
C ALA A 147 12.57 -5.40 3.90
N PRO A 148 12.86 -6.48 4.65
CA PRO A 148 13.40 -6.35 6.01
C PRO A 148 14.75 -5.62 6.09
N LEU A 149 15.58 -5.66 5.04
CA LEU A 149 16.90 -5.04 5.01
C LEU A 149 16.82 -3.51 4.89
N TRP A 150 16.03 -3.00 3.94
CA TRP A 150 15.89 -1.54 3.75
C TRP A 150 14.97 -0.90 4.79
N LEU A 151 13.96 -1.60 5.31
CA LEU A 151 13.10 -1.05 6.37
C LEU A 151 13.86 -0.80 7.69
N ARG A 152 14.89 -1.60 7.96
CA ARG A 152 15.73 -1.49 9.18
C ARG A 152 16.88 -0.50 9.06
N LEU A 153 17.10 0.11 7.88
CA LEU A 153 18.19 1.07 7.71
C LEU A 153 17.99 2.30 8.59
N GLN A 154 19.06 2.65 9.29
CA GLN A 154 19.20 3.88 10.05
C GLN A 154 20.47 4.62 9.59
N PRO A 155 20.49 5.96 9.68
CA PRO A 155 19.38 6.85 10.03
C PRO A 155 18.30 6.94 8.92
N GLU A 156 17.16 7.58 9.19
CA GLU A 156 16.04 7.74 8.23
C GLU A 156 16.49 8.27 6.87
N VAL A 157 17.36 9.27 6.87
CA VAL A 157 17.93 9.86 5.65
C VAL A 157 18.59 8.79 4.78
N ARG A 158 19.36 7.86 5.38
CA ARG A 158 19.97 6.74 4.67
C ARG A 158 18.93 5.86 4.00
N ARG A 159 17.84 5.56 4.71
CA ARG A 159 16.76 4.71 4.21
C ARG A 159 16.08 5.35 3.01
N GLN A 160 15.76 6.64 3.09
CA GLN A 160 15.16 7.40 2.00
C GLN A 160 16.08 7.47 0.77
N LEU A 161 17.37 7.69 1.00
CA LEU A 161 18.38 7.70 -0.08
C LEU A 161 18.46 6.34 -0.79
N VAL A 162 18.59 5.24 -0.04
CA VAL A 162 18.61 3.87 -0.60
C VAL A 162 17.34 3.59 -1.41
N LEU A 163 16.18 3.97 -0.88
CA LEU A 163 14.90 3.79 -1.53
C LEU A 163 14.76 4.58 -2.82
N GLN A 164 15.22 5.82 -2.81
CA GLN A 164 15.20 6.69 -3.98
C GLN A 164 16.15 6.18 -5.08
N THR A 165 17.29 5.61 -4.71
CA THR A 165 18.18 4.90 -5.65
C THR A 165 17.49 3.68 -6.25
N HIS A 166 16.80 2.87 -5.45
CA HIS A 166 16.05 1.70 -5.95
C HIS A 166 14.92 2.10 -6.90
N ALA A 167 14.19 3.16 -6.57
CA ALA A 167 13.16 3.72 -7.43
C ALA A 167 13.75 4.14 -8.79
N TRP A 168 14.90 4.83 -8.80
CA TRP A 168 15.59 5.20 -10.04
C TRP A 168 16.01 3.97 -10.86
N ILE A 169 16.56 2.92 -10.23
CA ILE A 169 16.93 1.68 -10.95
C ILE A 169 15.69 1.05 -11.62
N ILE A 170 14.55 1.03 -10.94
CA ILE A 170 13.30 0.48 -11.50
C ILE A 170 12.81 1.35 -12.66
N GLU A 171 12.79 2.68 -12.48
CA GLU A 171 12.28 3.65 -13.45
C GLU A 171 13.15 3.74 -14.70
N ARG A 172 14.47 3.77 -14.54
CA ARG A 172 15.40 4.15 -15.60
C ARG A 172 16.13 2.95 -16.19
N VAL A 173 16.46 1.93 -15.38
CA VAL A 173 17.19 0.75 -15.85
C VAL A 173 16.25 -0.38 -16.28
N GLN A 174 15.12 -0.59 -15.58
CA GLN A 174 14.21 -1.70 -15.89
C GLN A 174 13.07 -1.35 -16.87
N ALA A 175 12.58 -0.11 -16.88
CA ALA A 175 11.45 0.30 -17.71
C ALA A 175 11.84 0.90 -19.07
N SER A 176 13.09 0.70 -19.51
CA SER A 176 13.80 1.46 -20.54
C SER A 176 13.02 1.76 -21.83
N ASP A 177 12.85 3.06 -22.08
CA ASP A 177 12.79 3.72 -23.40
C ASP A 177 13.40 5.14 -23.28
N THR A 178 14.57 5.25 -22.63
CA THR A 178 14.97 6.51 -21.97
C THR A 178 15.75 7.48 -22.84
N CYS A 179 15.10 8.61 -23.11
CA CYS A 179 15.71 9.95 -23.18
C CYS A 179 15.49 10.66 -21.81
N PRO A 180 16.43 11.49 -21.33
CA PRO A 180 17.83 11.60 -21.75
C PRO A 180 18.64 10.34 -21.37
N PRO A 181 19.86 10.18 -21.91
CA PRO A 181 20.77 9.08 -21.58
C PRO A 181 20.94 8.84 -20.07
N LEU A 182 21.09 7.57 -19.67
CA LEU A 182 21.33 7.19 -18.27
C LEU A 182 22.58 7.84 -17.66
N ALA A 183 23.58 8.15 -18.49
CA ALA A 183 24.81 8.81 -18.05
C ALA A 183 24.55 10.22 -17.51
N ASP A 184 23.60 10.95 -18.11
CA ASP A 184 23.28 12.33 -17.73
C ASP A 184 22.63 12.38 -16.35
N ASP A 185 21.78 11.39 -16.03
CA ASP A 185 21.16 11.24 -14.72
C ASP A 185 22.17 11.01 -13.59
N LEU A 186 23.30 10.36 -13.90
CA LEU A 186 24.33 9.94 -12.96
C LEU A 186 25.47 10.95 -12.80
N SER A 187 25.50 12.00 -13.62
CA SER A 187 26.45 13.09 -13.45
C SER A 187 26.29 13.74 -12.05
N PRO A 188 27.33 14.41 -11.53
CA PRO A 188 27.25 15.10 -10.23
C PRO A 188 26.11 16.12 -10.12
N ASP A 189 25.68 16.68 -11.26
CA ASP A 189 24.55 17.59 -11.41
C ASP A 189 23.35 16.92 -12.11
N GLY A 190 23.35 15.59 -12.13
CA GLY A 190 22.34 14.79 -12.81
C GLY A 190 21.02 14.74 -12.05
N ALA A 191 19.99 14.23 -12.72
CA ALA A 191 18.65 14.12 -12.16
C ALA A 191 18.61 13.23 -10.90
N LEU A 192 19.43 12.17 -10.83
CA LEU A 192 19.50 11.32 -9.64
C LEU A 192 20.19 12.04 -8.48
N ALA A 193 21.30 12.73 -8.74
CA ALA A 193 22.02 13.52 -7.75
C ALA A 193 21.08 14.53 -7.07
N HIS A 194 20.36 15.35 -7.86
CA HIS A 194 19.38 16.31 -7.37
C HIS A 194 18.22 15.67 -6.59
N ARG A 195 17.73 14.51 -7.03
CA ARG A 195 16.67 13.78 -6.29
C ARG A 195 17.16 13.32 -4.93
N LEU A 196 18.39 12.81 -4.84
CA LEU A 196 18.99 12.34 -3.58
C LEU A 196 19.29 13.51 -2.64
N GLU A 197 19.85 14.60 -3.13
CA GLU A 197 20.15 15.79 -2.31
C GLU A 197 18.93 16.44 -1.70
N ARG A 198 17.78 16.44 -2.40
CA ARG A 198 16.51 16.97 -1.86
C ARG A 198 15.97 16.18 -0.67
N LEU A 199 16.38 14.93 -0.50
CA LEU A 199 16.00 14.09 0.64
C LEU A 199 16.88 14.33 1.87
N VAL A 200 17.99 15.05 1.70
CA VAL A 200 18.90 15.39 2.79
C VAL A 200 18.54 16.78 3.35
N PRO A 201 18.37 16.92 4.68
CA PRO A 201 18.24 18.23 5.32
C PRO A 201 19.35 19.20 4.89
N PRO A 202 19.05 20.49 4.62
CA PRO A 202 20.03 21.44 4.07
C PRO A 202 21.35 21.51 4.84
N ASP A 203 21.28 21.42 6.16
CA ASP A 203 22.38 21.42 7.12
C ASP A 203 23.23 20.13 7.10
N GLU A 204 22.68 19.02 6.60
CA GLU A 204 23.40 17.75 6.48
C GLU A 204 23.91 17.45 5.06
N ARG A 205 23.61 18.28 4.06
CA ARG A 205 23.93 18.01 2.64
C ARG A 205 25.40 17.75 2.40
N ALA A 206 26.28 18.60 2.92
CA ALA A 206 27.73 18.44 2.77
C ALA A 206 28.22 17.09 3.36
N ARG A 207 27.55 16.61 4.41
CA ARG A 207 27.90 15.37 5.10
C ARG A 207 27.42 14.12 4.34
N TRP A 208 26.29 14.20 3.65
CA TRP A 208 25.77 13.09 2.83
C TRP A 208 26.25 13.11 1.38
N ARG A 209 26.82 14.22 0.90
CA ARG A 209 27.32 14.35 -0.48
C ARG A 209 28.31 13.23 -0.86
N PRO A 210 29.30 12.84 -0.02
CA PRO A 210 30.19 11.73 -0.34
C PRO A 210 29.45 10.39 -0.53
N TRP A 211 28.40 10.14 0.25
CA TRP A 211 27.57 8.94 0.08
C TRP A 211 26.87 8.94 -1.28
N ILE A 212 26.30 10.09 -1.67
CA ILE A 212 25.64 10.27 -2.96
C ILE A 212 26.63 10.05 -4.10
N ASP A 213 27.79 10.69 -4.05
CA ASP A 213 28.82 10.57 -5.10
C ASP A 213 29.32 9.13 -5.27
N VAL A 214 29.51 8.37 -4.17
CA VAL A 214 29.90 6.94 -4.25
C VAL A 214 28.81 6.11 -4.93
N VAL A 215 27.54 6.35 -4.61
CA VAL A 215 26.43 5.62 -5.22
C VAL A 215 26.34 5.92 -6.72
N LEU A 216 26.44 7.20 -7.10
CA LEU A 216 26.42 7.62 -8.51
C LEU A 216 27.58 6.99 -9.29
N ALA A 217 28.81 7.06 -8.76
CA ALA A 217 29.99 6.50 -9.41
C ALA A 217 29.89 4.97 -9.57
N LYS A 218 29.44 4.25 -8.55
CA LYS A 218 29.26 2.80 -8.61
C LYS A 218 28.16 2.38 -9.59
N LEU A 219 27.07 3.14 -9.66
CA LEU A 219 26.04 2.92 -10.67
C LEU A 219 26.57 3.20 -12.08
N GLY A 220 27.33 4.29 -12.26
CA GLY A 220 27.97 4.63 -13.53
C GLY A 220 28.86 3.49 -14.05
N GLY A 221 29.82 3.05 -13.23
CA GLY A 221 30.70 1.93 -13.59
C GLY A 221 29.94 0.60 -13.81
N ALA A 222 28.85 0.36 -13.09
CA ALA A 222 28.02 -0.82 -13.33
C ALA A 222 27.26 -0.75 -14.66
N LEU A 223 26.90 0.46 -15.11
CA LEU A 223 26.25 0.70 -16.40
C LEU A 223 27.23 0.73 -17.57
N GLU A 224 28.53 1.00 -17.37
CA GLU A 224 29.55 0.88 -18.43
C GLU A 224 29.70 -0.56 -18.95
N ARG A 225 29.26 -1.55 -18.16
CA ARG A 225 29.29 -2.95 -18.56
C ARG A 225 28.47 -3.19 -19.83
N ALA A 226 29.07 -3.90 -20.78
CA ALA A 226 28.47 -4.21 -22.09
C ALA A 226 27.03 -4.78 -21.93
N PRO A 227 26.05 -4.33 -22.74
CA PRO A 227 24.63 -4.69 -22.60
C PRO A 227 24.37 -6.20 -22.53
N GLU A 228 25.16 -6.98 -23.26
CA GLU A 228 25.05 -8.45 -23.36
C GLU A 228 25.40 -9.15 -22.04
N ARG A 229 26.15 -8.47 -21.16
CA ARG A 229 26.56 -8.96 -19.84
C ARG A 229 25.64 -8.49 -18.72
N ARG A 230 24.58 -7.75 -19.04
CA ARG A 230 23.59 -7.21 -18.08
C ARG A 230 22.49 -8.23 -17.80
N ASP A 231 22.86 -9.29 -17.10
CA ASP A 231 21.96 -10.38 -16.71
C ASP A 231 21.21 -10.08 -15.38
N ARG A 232 20.50 -11.08 -14.85
CA ARG A 232 19.77 -10.95 -13.57
C ARG A 232 20.71 -10.70 -12.38
N ARG A 233 21.92 -11.24 -12.40
CA ARG A 233 22.91 -11.07 -11.32
C ARG A 233 23.42 -9.63 -11.33
N TRP A 234 23.69 -9.08 -12.51
CA TRP A 234 24.00 -7.68 -12.71
C TRP A 234 22.87 -6.78 -12.17
N LEU A 235 21.61 -7.06 -12.55
CA LEU A 235 20.48 -6.24 -12.10
C LEU A 235 20.32 -6.27 -10.56
N ARG A 236 20.52 -7.42 -9.93
CA ARG A 236 20.54 -7.54 -8.45
C ARG A 236 21.67 -6.73 -7.83
N SER A 237 22.85 -6.73 -8.45
CA SER A 237 24.01 -6.00 -7.94
C SER A 237 23.78 -4.49 -7.88
N LEU A 238 23.01 -3.91 -8.81
CA LEU A 238 22.65 -2.49 -8.78
C LEU A 238 21.88 -2.10 -7.50
N PHE A 239 20.96 -2.95 -7.04
CA PHE A 239 20.20 -2.70 -5.81
C PHE A 239 21.09 -2.77 -4.55
N LEU A 240 22.24 -3.42 -4.62
CA LEU A 240 23.17 -3.57 -3.50
C LEU A 240 24.15 -2.40 -3.38
N VAL A 241 24.39 -1.64 -4.47
CA VAL A 241 25.32 -0.50 -4.49
C VAL A 241 25.10 0.49 -3.34
N ALA A 242 23.84 0.81 -3.04
CA ALA A 242 23.48 1.78 -2.01
C ALA A 242 23.73 1.28 -0.56
N TYR A 243 23.93 -0.02 -0.37
CA TYR A 243 24.26 -0.61 0.93
C TYR A 243 25.76 -0.59 1.21
N ASP A 244 26.58 -0.68 0.16
CA ASP A 244 28.04 -0.68 0.26
C ASP A 244 28.61 0.72 0.55
N ALA A 245 27.81 1.77 0.40
CA ALA A 245 28.21 3.12 0.75
C ALA A 245 27.99 3.34 2.27
N PRO A 246 29.07 3.54 3.06
CA PRO A 246 28.95 3.73 4.49
C PRO A 246 28.26 5.07 4.80
N PRO A 247 27.34 5.12 5.79
CA PRO A 247 26.74 6.39 6.19
C PRO A 247 27.81 7.28 6.82
N PRO A 248 27.64 8.61 6.78
CA PRO A 248 28.60 9.51 7.40
C PRO A 248 28.61 9.31 8.92
N VAL A 249 29.80 9.12 9.50
CA VAL A 249 29.99 8.94 10.95
C VAL A 249 29.53 10.20 11.69
N GLY A 250 28.77 10.04 12.77
CA GLY A 250 28.28 11.16 13.58
C GLY A 250 29.18 11.45 14.78
N GLN A 251 29.51 12.72 15.00
CA GLN A 251 30.09 13.20 16.27
C GLN A 251 29.08 13.16 17.45
N GLY A 252 27.87 12.61 17.27
CA GLY A 252 26.81 12.58 18.29
C GLY A 252 26.96 11.53 19.40
N ALA A 253 28.06 10.79 19.49
CA ALA A 253 28.29 9.78 20.52
C ALA A 253 29.19 10.23 21.68
N ILE A 254 29.71 11.48 21.68
CA ILE A 254 30.63 11.97 22.73
C ILE A 254 29.96 12.90 23.77
N LEU A 255 28.68 13.28 23.60
CA LEU A 255 27.97 14.16 24.56
C LEU A 255 26.71 13.53 25.17
N ARG A 256 26.80 12.26 25.60
CA ARG A 256 25.86 11.65 26.56
C ARG A 256 26.58 10.86 27.66
N ALA A 257 27.66 11.44 28.16
CA ALA A 257 28.34 11.01 29.37
C ALA A 257 28.81 12.23 30.15
N LEU A 258 27.90 13.17 30.43
CA LEU A 258 27.91 14.11 31.55
C LEU A 258 26.46 14.46 31.87
#